data_AF-A0A2D5I398-F1
#
_entry.id   AF-A0A2D5I398-F1
#
_cell.length_a   1.000
_cell.length_b   1.000
_cell.length_c   1.000
_cell.angle_alpha   90.00
_cell.angle_beta   90.00
_cell.angle_gamma   90.00
#
_symmetry.space_group_name_H-M   'P 1'
#
loop_
_entity.id
_entity.type
_entity.pdbx_description
1 polymer ?
#
loop_
_entity_poly.entity_id
_entity_poly.type
_entity_poly.pdbx_seq_one_letter_code
_entity_poly.pdbx_strand_id
1 'polypeptide(L)'
;REEIALARKNREAAFGIFVLSAKTLFSKKINRVQRFKQDIIVVWDSDNEYSNLILEYALTFVKSFIVKTSRENDAVSVDMEIINKALVNIEKDILDLDKTLTWTNTIRNNAENIETSTLRIKKNIVSQLENLNDQIEKLKVNQ
;
A
#
# COMPACT_ATOMS: atom_id res chain seq x y z
N ARG A 1 -20.48 -9.71 -30.23
CA ARG A 1 -20.11 -9.40 -28.82
C ARG A 1 -19.32 -10.55 -28.17
N GLU A 2 -19.58 -11.81 -28.50
CA GLU A 2 -18.85 -12.96 -27.92
C GLU A 2 -17.37 -13.00 -28.30
N GLU A 3 -17.03 -12.65 -29.54
CA GLU A 3 -15.62 -12.66 -30.01
C GLU A 3 -14.71 -11.70 -29.23
N ILE A 4 -15.15 -10.47 -28.94
CA ILE A 4 -14.35 -9.53 -28.16
C ILE A 4 -14.21 -9.98 -26.70
N ALA A 5 -15.22 -10.66 -26.16
CA ALA A 5 -15.17 -11.21 -24.81
C ALA A 5 -14.14 -12.35 -24.72
N LEU A 6 -14.11 -13.22 -25.74
CA LEU A 6 -13.08 -14.27 -25.88
C LEU A 6 -11.69 -13.68 -26.10
N ALA A 7 -11.56 -12.64 -26.93
CA ALA A 7 -10.28 -11.97 -27.15
C ALA A 7 -9.75 -11.29 -25.87
N ARG A 8 -10.62 -10.66 -25.09
CA ARG A 8 -10.28 -10.11 -23.76
C ARG A 8 -9.83 -11.20 -22.80
N LYS A 9 -10.56 -12.32 -22.75
CA LYS A 9 -10.29 -13.43 -21.82
C LYS A 9 -9.00 -14.18 -22.16
N ASN A 10 -8.73 -14.42 -23.45
CA ASN A 10 -7.65 -15.31 -23.88
C ASN A 10 -6.37 -14.56 -24.30
N ARG A 11 -6.47 -13.27 -24.64
CA ARG A 11 -5.38 -12.48 -25.22
C ARG A 11 -5.31 -11.06 -24.66
N GLU A 12 -6.03 -10.78 -23.57
CA GLU A 12 -6.02 -9.50 -22.87
C GLU A 12 -6.29 -8.29 -23.79
N ALA A 13 -7.14 -8.48 -24.80
CA ALA A 13 -7.42 -7.44 -25.79
C ALA A 13 -7.97 -6.16 -25.14
N ALA A 14 -7.17 -5.08 -25.14
CA ALA A 14 -7.52 -3.81 -24.50
C ALA A 14 -8.61 -3.03 -25.26
N PHE A 15 -8.69 -3.17 -26.58
CA PHE A 15 -9.65 -2.47 -27.45
C PHE A 15 -10.22 -3.41 -28.51
N GLY A 16 -11.47 -3.18 -28.91
CA GLY A 16 -12.14 -3.88 -30.01
C GLY A 16 -12.47 -2.93 -31.16
N ILE A 17 -12.23 -3.36 -32.40
CA ILE A 17 -12.73 -2.66 -33.60
C ILE A 17 -13.77 -3.56 -34.25
N PHE A 18 -15.00 -3.06 -34.36
CA PHE A 18 -16.12 -3.72 -35.01
C PHE A 18 -16.36 -3.07 -36.37
N VAL A 19 -16.16 -3.83 -37.44
CA VAL A 19 -16.37 -3.35 -38.80
C VAL A 19 -17.75 -3.78 -39.27
N LEU A 20 -18.59 -2.82 -39.63
CA LEU A 20 -19.92 -3.05 -40.20
C LEU A 20 -19.89 -2.71 -41.68
N SER A 21 -20.41 -3.59 -42.53
CA SER A 21 -20.56 -3.31 -43.95
C SER A 21 -21.66 -2.28 -44.19
N ALA A 22 -21.33 -1.20 -44.91
CA ALA A 22 -22.28 -0.19 -45.35
C ALA A 22 -23.44 -0.80 -46.17
N LYS A 23 -23.18 -1.90 -46.88
CA LYS A 23 -24.17 -2.60 -47.72
C LYS A 23 -25.26 -3.32 -46.91
N THR A 24 -24.99 -3.63 -45.64
CA THR A 24 -25.91 -4.36 -44.75
C THR A 24 -26.61 -3.43 -43.74
N LEU A 25 -26.28 -2.14 -43.77
CA LEU A 25 -26.84 -1.14 -42.88
C LEU A 25 -28.18 -0.61 -43.41
N PHE A 26 -29.27 -1.11 -42.82
CA PHE A 26 -30.65 -0.72 -43.17
C PHE A 26 -31.03 0.71 -42.75
N SER A 27 -30.21 1.41 -41.94
CA SER A 27 -30.53 2.77 -41.46
C SER A 27 -29.39 3.75 -41.70
N LYS A 28 -29.72 4.94 -42.23
CA LYS A 28 -28.78 6.05 -42.50
C LYS A 28 -28.33 6.83 -41.26
N LYS A 29 -28.72 6.39 -40.05
CA LYS A 29 -28.49 7.14 -38.79
C LYS A 29 -27.23 6.73 -38.03
N ILE A 30 -26.48 5.76 -38.52
CA ILE A 30 -25.25 5.29 -37.85
C ILE A 30 -24.07 6.11 -38.35
N ASN A 31 -23.37 6.76 -37.43
CA ASN A 31 -22.15 7.51 -37.73
C ASN A 31 -21.07 6.57 -38.28
N ARG A 32 -20.27 7.04 -39.24
CA ARG A 32 -19.23 6.24 -39.89
C ARG A 32 -18.17 5.71 -38.92
N VAL A 33 -17.93 6.44 -37.83
CA VAL A 33 -17.12 5.99 -36.68
C VAL A 33 -17.86 6.35 -35.41
N GLN A 34 -17.99 5.39 -34.51
CA GLN A 34 -18.57 5.62 -33.19
C GLN A 34 -17.79 4.86 -32.12
N ARG A 35 -17.42 5.58 -31.06
CA ARG A 35 -16.72 5.01 -29.92
C ARG A 35 -17.70 4.64 -28.81
N PHE A 36 -17.55 3.42 -28.28
CA PHE A 36 -18.22 2.89 -27.11
C PHE A 36 -17.17 2.43 -26.09
N LYS A 37 -16.74 3.34 -25.21
CA LYS A 37 -15.67 3.09 -24.23
C LYS A 37 -14.36 2.61 -24.91
N GLN A 38 -14.05 1.32 -24.81
CA GLN A 38 -12.87 0.66 -25.38
C GLN A 38 -13.16 -0.02 -26.73
N ASP A 39 -14.40 0.03 -27.20
CA ASP A 39 -14.81 -0.56 -28.47
C ASP A 39 -15.12 0.55 -29.47
N ILE A 40 -14.70 0.38 -30.72
CA ILE A 40 -14.97 1.31 -31.82
C ILE A 40 -15.75 0.57 -32.89
N ILE A 41 -16.86 1.16 -33.32
CA ILE A 41 -17.63 0.70 -34.46
C ILE A 41 -17.25 1.56 -35.66
N VAL A 42 -16.90 0.89 -36.76
CA VAL A 42 -16.51 1.50 -38.03
C VAL A 42 -17.45 0.99 -39.12
N VAL A 43 -18.03 1.89 -39.90
CA VAL A 43 -18.78 1.52 -41.09
C VAL A 43 -17.81 1.54 -42.28
N TRP A 44 -17.65 0.38 -42.93
CA TRP A 44 -16.76 0.18 -44.06
C TRP A 44 -17.53 -0.21 -45.31
N ASP A 45 -17.08 0.27 -46.46
CA ASP A 45 -17.71 0.03 -47.75
C ASP A 45 -16.65 -0.38 -48.78
N SER A 46 -16.72 -1.63 -49.24
CA SER A 46 -15.72 -2.19 -50.16
C SER A 46 -15.61 -1.44 -51.48
N ASP A 47 -16.67 -0.75 -51.88
CA ASP A 47 -16.75 -0.07 -53.17
C ASP A 47 -16.35 1.40 -53.07
N ASN A 48 -15.96 1.85 -51.87
CA ASN A 48 -15.59 3.23 -51.59
C ASN A 48 -14.22 3.30 -50.91
N GLU A 49 -13.20 3.72 -51.66
CA GLU A 49 -11.83 3.87 -51.16
C GLU A 49 -11.71 4.85 -49.99
N TYR A 50 -12.58 5.86 -49.89
CA TYR A 50 -12.60 6.77 -48.74
C TYR A 50 -13.00 6.05 -47.44
N SER A 51 -13.68 4.91 -47.52
CA SER A 51 -14.00 4.10 -46.34
C SER A 51 -12.79 3.35 -45.80
N ASN A 52 -11.77 3.09 -46.62
CA ASN A 52 -10.49 2.50 -46.19
C ASN A 52 -9.74 3.46 -45.27
N LEU A 53 -9.72 4.75 -45.60
CA LEU A 53 -9.13 5.78 -44.74
C LEU A 53 -9.76 5.77 -43.35
N ILE A 54 -11.08 5.60 -43.26
CA ILE A 54 -11.80 5.57 -41.98
C ILE A 54 -11.34 4.39 -41.11
N LEU A 55 -11.08 3.24 -41.72
CA LEU A 55 -10.54 2.06 -41.03
C LEU A 55 -9.11 2.31 -40.52
N GLU A 56 -8.25 2.93 -41.34
CA GLU A 56 -6.88 3.30 -40.95
C GLU A 56 -6.87 4.32 -39.81
N TYR A 57 -7.78 5.30 -39.84
CA TYR A 57 -7.97 6.26 -38.76
C TYR A 57 -8.39 5.57 -37.46
N ALA A 58 -9.36 4.64 -37.52
CA ALA A 58 -9.79 3.89 -36.35
C ALA A 58 -8.65 3.04 -35.75
N LEU A 59 -7.84 2.41 -36.60
CA LEU A 59 -6.67 1.64 -36.15
C LEU A 59 -5.62 2.52 -35.49
N THR A 60 -5.29 3.66 -36.10
CA THR A 60 -4.32 4.63 -35.57
C THR A 60 -4.79 5.21 -34.24
N PHE A 61 -6.09 5.50 -34.13
CA PHE A 61 -6.71 5.98 -32.91
C PHE A 61 -6.66 4.93 -31.80
N VAL A 62 -6.94 3.66 -32.08
CA VAL A 62 -6.80 2.59 -31.07
C VAL A 62 -5.36 2.45 -30.60
N LYS A 63 -4.38 2.47 -31.53
CA LYS A 63 -2.96 2.38 -31.20
C LYS A 63 -2.51 3.51 -30.27
N SER A 64 -2.93 4.75 -30.53
CA SER A 64 -2.56 5.89 -29.69
C SER A 64 -3.14 5.78 -28.27
N PHE A 65 -4.36 5.26 -28.14
CA PHE A 65 -4.97 5.00 -26.83
C PHE A 65 -4.24 3.89 -26.06
N ILE A 66 -3.87 2.79 -26.72
CA ILE A 66 -3.08 1.70 -26.09
C ILE A 66 -1.77 2.25 -25.54
N VAL A 67 -1.04 3.05 -26.33
CA VAL A 67 0.22 3.65 -25.90
C VAL A 67 0.01 4.63 -24.73
N LYS A 68 -1.06 5.42 -24.76
CA LYS A 68 -1.39 6.36 -23.68
C LYS A 68 -1.73 5.62 -22.38
N THR A 69 -2.61 4.61 -22.44
CA THR A 69 -3.02 3.84 -21.26
C THR A 69 -1.86 3.02 -20.67
N SER A 70 -0.97 2.48 -21.51
CA SER A 70 0.25 1.81 -21.03
C SER A 70 1.12 2.75 -20.21
N ARG A 71 1.36 3.97 -20.71
CA ARG A 71 2.17 4.97 -20.00
C ARG A 71 1.55 5.43 -18.68
N GLU A 72 0.23 5.58 -18.63
CA GLU A 72 -0.49 5.94 -17.41
C GLU A 72 -0.40 4.80 -16.37
N ASN A 73 -0.51 3.54 -16.80
CA ASN A 73 -0.38 2.39 -15.91
C ASN A 73 1.05 2.24 -15.35
N ASP A 74 2.08 2.47 -16.18
CA ASP A 74 3.47 2.43 -15.75
C ASP A 74 3.74 3.46 -14.65
N ALA A 75 3.25 4.70 -14.82
CA ALA A 75 3.40 5.75 -13.81
C ALA A 75 2.72 5.39 -12.47
N VAL A 76 1.49 4.89 -12.51
CA VAL A 76 0.75 4.46 -11.29
C VAL A 76 1.42 3.28 -10.60
N SER A 77 2.02 2.35 -11.38
CA SER A 77 2.71 1.19 -10.81
C SER A 77 3.96 1.58 -10.01
N VAL A 78 4.71 2.59 -10.49
CA VAL A 78 5.89 3.13 -9.81
C VAL A 78 5.50 3.81 -8.49
N ASP A 79 4.40 4.55 -8.46
CA ASP A 79 3.91 5.20 -7.23
C ASP A 79 3.50 4.18 -6.16
N MET A 80 2.85 3.07 -6.57
CA MET A 80 2.44 2.02 -5.63
C MET A 80 3.62 1.26 -5.02
N GLU A 81 4.72 1.07 -5.75
CA GLU A 81 5.94 0.46 -5.20
C GLU A 81 6.54 1.33 -4.09
N ILE A 82 6.60 2.65 -4.30
CA ILE A 82 7.09 3.61 -3.30
C ILE A 82 6.21 3.58 -2.05
N ILE A 83 4.89 3.59 -2.22
CA ILE A 83 3.93 3.54 -1.10
C ILE A 83 4.07 2.24 -0.32
N ASN A 84 4.15 1.08 -0.99
CA ASN A 84 4.32 -0.20 -0.33
C ASN A 84 5.64 -0.27 0.45
N LYS A 85 6.73 0.27 -0.11
CA LYS A 85 8.02 0.34 0.58
C LYS A 85 7.95 1.23 1.82
N ALA A 86 7.25 2.36 1.74
CA ALA A 86 7.03 3.24 2.89
C ALA A 86 6.21 2.53 3.98
N LEU A 87 5.16 1.79 3.61
CA LEU A 87 4.34 1.02 4.54
C LEU A 87 5.17 -0.03 5.28
N VAL A 88 5.97 -0.82 4.57
CA VAL A 88 6.86 -1.84 5.16
C VAL A 88 7.85 -1.22 6.15
N ASN A 89 8.40 -0.05 5.83
CA ASN A 89 9.31 0.64 6.74
C ASN A 89 8.59 1.10 8.03
N ILE A 90 7.38 1.65 7.91
CA ILE A 90 6.58 2.07 9.06
C ILE A 90 6.26 0.87 9.97
N GLU A 91 5.86 -0.27 9.40
CA GLU A 91 5.61 -1.50 10.16
C GLU A 91 6.85 -1.95 10.94
N LYS A 92 8.03 -1.87 10.32
CA LYS A 92 9.29 -2.18 10.98
C LYS A 92 9.60 -1.21 12.13
N ASP A 93 9.41 0.08 11.92
CA ASP A 93 9.67 1.11 12.93
C ASP A 93 8.77 0.90 14.16
N ILE A 94 7.51 0.51 13.97
CA ILE A 94 6.58 0.16 15.06
C ILE A 94 7.13 -1.02 15.88
N LEU A 95 7.61 -2.08 15.23
CA LEU A 95 8.18 -3.24 15.91
C LEU A 95 9.44 -2.88 16.72
N ASP A 96 10.27 -1.98 16.20
CA ASP A 96 11.47 -1.51 16.90
C ASP A 96 11.14 -0.59 18.08
N LEU A 97 10.05 0.19 17.99
CA LEU A 97 9.49 0.93 19.12
C LEU A 97 8.98 0.01 20.23
N ASP A 98 8.29 -1.08 19.91
CA ASP A 98 7.83 -2.07 20.90
C ASP A 98 8.99 -2.72 21.67
N LYS A 99 10.10 -3.03 20.98
CA LYS A 99 11.33 -3.51 21.62
C LYS A 99 11.91 -2.46 22.57
N THR A 100 11.96 -1.21 22.12
CA THR A 100 12.43 -0.08 22.92
C THR A 100 11.60 0.11 24.18
N LEU A 101 10.26 -0.02 24.06
CA LEU A 101 9.34 0.03 25.19
C LEU A 101 9.62 -1.11 26.19
N THR A 102 9.88 -2.32 25.68
CA THR A 102 10.20 -3.50 26.49
C THR A 102 11.47 -3.30 27.32
N TRP A 103 12.55 -2.80 26.69
CA TRP A 103 13.79 -2.48 27.41
C TRP A 103 13.58 -1.36 28.43
N THR A 104 12.81 -0.33 28.09
CA THR A 104 12.50 0.77 29.00
C THR A 104 11.73 0.27 30.23
N ASN A 105 10.75 -0.62 30.05
CA ASN A 105 10.04 -1.25 31.16
C ASN A 105 10.97 -2.11 32.04
N THR A 106 11.90 -2.82 31.43
CA THR A 106 12.91 -3.61 32.17
C THR A 106 13.80 -2.70 33.02
N ILE A 107 14.27 -1.59 32.46
CA ILE A 107 15.06 -0.58 33.19
C ILE A 107 14.26 -0.01 34.36
N ARG A 108 13.00 0.37 34.13
CA ARG A 108 12.12 0.91 35.17
C ARG A 108 11.93 -0.08 36.33
N ASN A 109 11.59 -1.34 36.04
CA ASN A 109 11.41 -2.37 37.06
C ASN A 109 12.70 -2.60 37.88
N ASN A 110 13.86 -2.58 37.22
CA ASN A 110 15.14 -2.70 37.92
C ASN A 110 15.45 -1.48 38.79
N ALA A 111 15.12 -0.27 38.33
CA ALA A 111 15.28 0.95 39.13
C ALA A 111 14.40 0.91 40.40
N GLU A 112 13.14 0.48 40.28
CA GLU A 112 12.22 0.30 41.42
C GLU A 112 12.76 -0.72 42.44
N ASN A 113 13.35 -1.83 41.96
CA ASN A 113 13.98 -2.83 42.82
C ASN A 113 15.21 -2.29 43.57
N ILE A 114 16.03 -1.47 42.89
CA ILE A 114 17.19 -0.81 43.49
C ILE A 114 16.75 0.19 44.57
N GLU A 115 15.75 1.02 44.28
CA GLU A 115 15.19 1.97 45.25
C GLU A 115 14.66 1.24 46.50
N THR A 116 13.83 0.22 46.29
CA THR A 116 13.27 -0.60 47.37
C THR A 116 14.37 -1.24 48.23
N SER A 117 15.41 -1.78 47.58
CA SER A 117 16.56 -2.38 48.27
C SER A 117 17.34 -1.36 49.09
N THR A 118 17.54 -0.15 48.54
CA THR A 118 18.24 0.95 49.20
C THR A 118 17.48 1.42 50.45
N LEU A 119 16.16 1.60 50.34
CA LEU A 119 15.30 1.98 51.46
C LEU A 119 15.31 0.92 52.57
N ARG A 120 15.27 -0.36 52.20
CA ARG A 120 15.38 -1.48 53.15
C ARG A 120 16.72 -1.49 53.89
N ILE A 121 17.83 -1.32 53.16
CA ILE A 121 19.16 -1.24 53.76
C ILE A 121 19.25 -0.06 54.74
N LYS A 122 18.76 1.12 54.33
CA LYS A 122 18.71 2.31 55.20
C LYS A 122 17.95 2.02 56.50
N LYS A 123 16.76 1.41 56.42
CA LYS A 123 15.97 1.05 57.60
C LYS A 123 16.71 0.08 58.53
N ASN A 124 17.37 -0.92 57.95
CA ASN A 124 18.14 -1.90 58.73
C ASN A 124 19.32 -1.25 59.45
N ILE A 125 20.05 -0.34 58.80
CA ILE A 125 21.16 0.40 59.42
C ILE A 125 20.66 1.23 60.60
N VAL A 126 19.55 1.97 60.44
CA VAL A 126 18.97 2.77 61.53
C VAL A 126 18.62 1.89 62.73
N SER A 127 17.93 0.76 62.49
CA SER A 127 17.55 -0.17 63.57
C SER A 127 18.76 -0.80 64.26
N GLN A 128 19.82 -1.12 63.52
CA GLN A 128 21.06 -1.63 64.10
C GLN A 128 21.77 -0.59 64.96
N LEU A 129 21.79 0.68 64.54
CA LEU A 129 22.36 1.78 65.32
C LEU A 129 21.57 2.02 66.62
N GLU A 130 20.24 1.98 66.57
CA GLU A 130 19.38 2.09 67.74
C GLU A 130 19.68 0.98 68.75
N ASN A 131 19.69 -0.28 68.30
CA ASN A 131 19.99 -1.41 69.17
C ASN A 131 21.40 -1.35 69.77
N LEU A 132 22.39 -0.91 68.98
CA LEU A 132 23.76 -0.73 69.47
C LEU A 132 23.84 0.36 70.55
N ASN A 133 23.16 1.49 70.35
CA ASN A 133 23.08 2.55 71.34
C ASN A 133 22.43 2.06 72.65
N ASP A 134 21.32 1.34 72.55
CA ASP A 134 20.66 0.75 73.73
C ASP A 134 21.58 -0.19 74.50
N GLN A 135 22.39 -0.99 73.80
CA GLN A 135 23.37 -1.86 74.45
C GLN A 135 24.51 -1.08 75.10
N ILE A 136 25.01 -0.02 74.46
CA ILE A 136 26.04 0.86 75.03
C ILE A 136 25.52 1.55 76.29
N GLU A 137 24.28 2.05 76.29
CA GLU A 137 23.69 2.67 77.49
C GLU A 137 23.55 1.68 78.65
N LYS A 138 23.07 0.45 78.38
CA LYS A 138 23.01 -0.61 79.40
C LYS A 138 24.38 -0.94 79.99
N LEU A 139 25.45 -0.89 79.21
CA LEU A 139 26.81 -1.13 79.70
C LEU A 139 27.33 0.04 80.57
N LYS A 140 26.97 1.29 80.22
CA LYS A 140 27.36 2.48 81.00
C LYS A 140 26.67 2.56 82.37
N VAL A 141 25.44 2.06 82.49
CA VAL A 141 24.68 2.08 83.76
C VAL A 141 25.13 0.98 84.74
N ASN A 142 25.79 -0.06 84.24
CA ASN A 142 26.29 -1.20 85.03
C ASN A 142 27.78 -1.08 85.42
N GLN A 143 28.42 0.06 85.18
CA GLN A 143 29.75 0.43 85.68
C GLN A 143 29.63 1.51 86.75
#